data_AF-A0A5J4NCU3-F1
#
_entry.id   AF-A0A5J4NCU3-F1
#
_cell.length_a   1.000
_cell.length_b   1.000
_cell.length_c   1.000
_cell.angle_alpha   90.00
_cell.angle_beta   90.00
_cell.angle_gamma   90.00
#
_symmetry.space_group_name_H-M   'P 1'
#
loop_
_entity.id
_entity.type
_entity.pdbx_description
1 polymer ?
#
loop_
_entity_poly.entity_id
_entity_poly.type
_entity_poly.pdbx_seq_one_letter_code
_entity_poly.pdbx_strand_id
1 'polypeptide(L)'
;MSVAFSLASRALYRQLLASRTPSLQCRTIFVGTVDRAKLGTLPTPVKSGMLPSIHWTIERIVAVSMLPLYPIALYVDGPAMNFIVVSSVTMHAYWGLDGVIKDYAFERRYGPALMPALRTIWAVFCATGFAGLLYFNYNDVGFITAVKKLWAM
;
A
#
# COMPACT_ATOMS: atom_id res chain seq x y z
N MET A 1 -28.71 17.50 -55.33
CA MET A 1 -29.13 17.76 -53.93
C MET A 1 -28.93 16.54 -53.00
N SER A 2 -27.95 15.64 -53.24
CA SER A 2 -27.81 14.39 -52.44
C SER A 2 -26.57 14.28 -51.56
N VAL A 3 -25.55 15.13 -51.74
CA VAL A 3 -24.29 15.00 -50.97
C VAL A 3 -24.38 15.68 -49.59
N ALA A 4 -25.14 16.78 -49.48
CA ALA A 4 -25.29 17.53 -48.23
C ALA A 4 -26.04 16.75 -47.14
N PHE A 5 -27.03 15.93 -47.50
CA PHE A 5 -27.79 15.12 -46.55
C PHE A 5 -26.95 13.97 -45.94
N SER A 6 -26.02 13.40 -46.71
CA SER A 6 -25.14 12.31 -46.26
C SER A 6 -24.11 12.79 -45.22
N LEU A 7 -23.60 14.02 -45.37
CA LEU A 7 -22.67 14.61 -44.40
C LEU A 7 -23.36 15.02 -43.10
N ALA A 8 -24.58 15.57 -43.17
CA ALA A 8 -25.38 15.90 -42.00
C ALA A 8 -25.73 14.67 -41.16
N SER A 9 -26.08 13.56 -41.82
CA SER A 9 -26.38 12.28 -41.15
C SER A 9 -25.15 11.68 -40.44
N ARG A 10 -23.96 11.78 -41.05
CA ARG A 10 -22.69 11.34 -40.43
C ARG A 10 -22.28 12.22 -39.24
N ALA A 11 -22.54 13.52 -39.30
CA ALA A 11 -22.26 14.45 -38.20
C ALA A 11 -23.17 14.16 -36.99
N LEU A 12 -24.46 13.95 -37.22
CA LEU A 12 -25.42 13.58 -36.18
C LEU A 12 -25.11 12.21 -35.56
N TYR A 13 -24.71 11.22 -36.37
CA TYR A 13 -24.33 9.90 -35.87
C TYR A 13 -23.08 9.95 -34.97
N ARG A 14 -22.09 10.78 -35.30
CA ARG A 14 -20.91 11.01 -34.42
C ARG A 14 -21.27 11.71 -33.12
N GLN A 15 -22.19 12.68 -33.15
CA GLN A 15 -22.63 13.39 -31.95
C GLN A 15 -23.40 12.48 -30.98
N LEU A 16 -24.19 11.52 -31.49
CA LEU A 16 -24.94 10.57 -30.67
C LEU A 16 -24.08 9.44 -30.07
N LEU A 17 -22.96 9.09 -30.71
CA LEU A 17 -22.00 8.12 -30.14
C LEU A 17 -21.06 8.76 -29.09
N ALA A 18 -20.75 10.05 -29.23
CA ALA A 18 -19.93 10.78 -28.26
C ALA A 18 -20.66 11.06 -26.93
N SER A 19 -21.99 11.00 -26.90
CA SER A 19 -22.78 11.26 -25.69
C SER A 19 -22.96 10.06 -24.75
N ARG A 20 -22.46 8.87 -25.14
CA ARG A 20 -22.72 7.61 -24.41
C ARG A 20 -21.53 6.98 -23.69
N THR A 21 -20.37 7.64 -23.64
CA THR A 21 -19.30 7.19 -22.73
C THR A 21 -19.54 7.81 -21.35
N PRO A 22 -19.94 7.04 -20.32
CA PRO A 22 -19.86 7.55 -18.97
C PRO A 22 -18.37 7.77 -18.67
N SER A 23 -17.96 9.03 -18.54
CA SER A 23 -16.72 9.31 -17.85
C SER A 23 -16.86 8.68 -16.47
N LEU A 24 -15.93 7.78 -16.13
CA LEU A 24 -15.68 7.40 -14.74
C LEU A 24 -15.11 8.66 -14.06
N GLN A 25 -15.99 9.62 -13.82
CA GLN A 25 -15.68 10.84 -13.13
C GLN A 25 -15.61 10.48 -11.66
N CYS A 26 -14.38 10.25 -11.19
CA CYS A 26 -14.07 10.28 -9.78
C CYS A 26 -14.69 11.56 -9.21
N ARG A 27 -15.73 11.39 -8.39
CA ARG A 27 -16.53 12.45 -7.82
C ARG A 27 -15.65 13.21 -6.83
N THR A 28 -14.98 14.26 -7.26
CA THR A 28 -14.30 15.18 -6.34
C THR A 28 -15.36 15.91 -5.53
N ILE A 29 -15.61 15.43 -4.31
CA ILE A 29 -16.45 16.10 -3.32
C ILE A 29 -15.63 17.25 -2.73
N PHE A 30 -15.46 18.33 -3.49
CA PHE A 30 -15.02 19.62 -2.96
C PHE A 30 -15.87 20.70 -3.62
N VAL A 31 -17.00 21.02 -2.98
CA VAL A 31 -17.74 22.26 -3.25
C VAL A 31 -17.10 23.34 -2.38
N GLY A 32 -16.05 23.94 -2.90
CA GLY A 32 -15.48 25.20 -2.42
C GLY A 32 -15.28 26.11 -3.63
N THR A 33 -15.32 27.43 -3.43
CA THR A 33 -15.00 28.40 -4.49
C THR A 33 -13.57 28.13 -4.97
N VAL A 34 -13.45 27.56 -6.16
CA VAL A 34 -12.15 27.23 -6.76
C VAL A 34 -11.45 28.55 -7.11
N ASP A 35 -10.43 28.90 -6.35
CA ASP A 35 -9.51 29.97 -6.71
C ASP A 35 -8.77 29.56 -8.00
N ARG A 36 -9.25 30.09 -9.14
CA ARG A 36 -8.79 29.73 -10.50
C ARG A 36 -7.30 30.00 -10.68
N ALA A 37 -6.70 30.89 -9.88
CA ALA A 37 -5.27 31.20 -9.88
C ALA A 37 -4.40 30.01 -9.39
N LYS A 38 -4.95 29.08 -8.61
CA LYS A 38 -4.27 27.86 -8.16
C LYS A 38 -4.60 26.60 -8.98
N LEU A 39 -5.46 26.73 -9.99
CA LEU A 39 -5.97 25.60 -10.78
C LEU A 39 -4.94 25.07 -11.81
N GLY A 40 -3.86 25.82 -12.06
CA GLY A 40 -2.78 25.44 -12.98
C GLY A 40 -1.54 24.81 -12.33
N THR A 41 -1.41 24.88 -11.00
CA THR A 41 -0.32 24.23 -10.27
C THR A 41 -0.83 22.91 -9.73
N LEU A 42 -0.92 21.90 -10.60
CA LEU A 42 -1.04 20.51 -10.16
C LEU A 42 0.04 20.28 -9.08
N PRO A 43 -0.25 19.55 -7.98
CA PRO A 43 0.78 19.13 -7.06
C PRO A 43 1.90 18.50 -7.90
N THR A 44 3.06 19.13 -7.92
CA THR A 44 4.18 18.62 -8.69
C THR A 44 4.50 17.24 -8.09
N PRO A 45 4.70 16.20 -8.92
CA PRO A 45 5.05 14.89 -8.40
C PRO A 45 6.28 15.07 -7.53
N VAL A 46 6.17 14.70 -6.25
CA VAL A 46 7.29 14.76 -5.31
C VAL A 46 8.39 13.88 -5.90
N LYS A 47 9.44 14.52 -6.45
CA LYS A 47 10.52 13.84 -7.18
C LYS A 47 11.54 13.19 -6.23
N SER A 48 11.40 13.40 -4.93
CA SER A 48 12.31 12.89 -3.91
C SER A 48 11.74 11.65 -3.23
N GLY A 49 12.53 10.58 -3.17
CA GLY A 49 12.17 9.32 -2.50
C GLY A 49 11.67 8.23 -3.46
N MET A 50 11.27 7.10 -2.88
CA MET A 50 10.72 5.97 -3.63
C MET A 50 9.33 6.31 -4.16
N LEU A 51 9.09 6.00 -5.43
CA LEU A 51 7.78 6.21 -6.06
C LEU A 51 6.70 5.38 -5.34
N PRO A 52 5.50 5.93 -5.12
CA PRO A 52 4.40 5.20 -4.47
C PRO A 52 4.02 3.89 -5.18
N SER A 53 4.11 3.86 -6.51
CA SER A 53 3.85 2.66 -7.31
C SER A 53 4.87 1.55 -7.06
N ILE A 54 6.15 1.92 -6.86
CA ILE A 54 7.22 0.98 -6.54
C ILE A 54 7.05 0.45 -5.12
N HIS A 55 6.76 1.33 -4.15
CA HIS A 55 6.47 0.91 -2.78
C HIS A 55 5.32 -0.11 -2.74
N TRP A 56 4.20 0.19 -3.41
CA TRP A 56 3.06 -0.71 -3.53
C TRP A 56 3.45 -2.05 -4.15
N THR A 57 4.23 -2.04 -5.23
CA THR A 57 4.69 -3.27 -5.89
C THR A 57 5.54 -4.13 -4.95
N ILE A 58 6.46 -3.51 -4.19
CA ILE A 58 7.31 -4.22 -3.24
C ILE A 58 6.48 -4.85 -2.12
N GLU A 59 5.50 -4.12 -1.56
CA GLU A 59 4.59 -4.69 -0.56
C GLU A 59 3.89 -5.95 -1.06
N ARG A 60 3.42 -5.93 -2.33
CA ARG A 60 2.74 -7.09 -2.93
C ARG A 60 3.71 -8.24 -3.13
N ILE A 61 4.94 -7.98 -3.56
CA ILE A 61 5.97 -9.01 -3.71
C ILE A 61 6.26 -9.69 -2.38
N VAL A 62 6.43 -8.92 -1.30
CA VAL A 62 6.65 -9.48 0.05
C VAL A 62 5.43 -10.28 0.51
N ALA A 63 4.21 -9.78 0.31
CA ALA A 63 3.00 -10.52 0.70
C ALA A 63 2.85 -11.84 -0.06
N VAL A 64 3.11 -11.85 -1.37
CA VAL A 64 3.02 -13.06 -2.20
C VAL A 64 4.14 -14.05 -1.87
N SER A 65 5.36 -13.59 -1.58
CA SER A 65 6.47 -14.48 -1.24
C SER A 65 6.25 -15.21 0.09
N MET A 66 5.47 -14.65 1.01
CA MET A 66 5.13 -15.29 2.28
C MET A 66 4.23 -16.53 2.11
N LEU A 67 3.45 -16.63 1.03
CA LEU A 67 2.57 -17.78 0.77
C LEU A 67 3.35 -19.11 0.66
N PRO A 68 4.37 -19.25 -0.20
CA PRO A 68 5.22 -20.44 -0.21
C PRO A 68 6.21 -20.49 0.95
N LEU A 69 6.56 -19.36 1.56
CA LEU A 69 7.53 -19.31 2.65
C LEU A 69 7.12 -20.16 3.85
N TYR A 70 5.85 -20.08 4.27
CA TYR A 70 5.35 -20.81 5.42
C TYR A 70 5.38 -22.34 5.27
N PRO A 71 4.87 -22.97 4.20
CA PRO A 71 4.98 -24.41 4.04
C PRO A 71 6.45 -24.86 3.92
N ILE A 72 7.32 -24.07 3.27
CA ILE A 72 8.76 -24.38 3.20
C ILE A 72 9.39 -24.36 4.60
N ALA A 73 9.04 -23.38 5.44
CA ALA A 73 9.54 -23.24 6.80
C ALA A 73 9.16 -24.41 7.72
N LEU A 74 8.10 -25.16 7.41
CA LEU A 74 7.74 -26.36 8.17
C LEU A 74 8.76 -27.49 7.96
N TYR A 75 9.33 -27.61 6.76
CA TYR A 75 10.28 -28.67 6.43
C TYR A 75 11.75 -28.25 6.59
N VAL A 76 12.06 -26.95 6.43
CA VAL A 76 13.42 -26.42 6.49
C VAL A 76 13.57 -25.47 7.67
N ASP A 77 14.21 -25.91 8.75
CA ASP A 77 14.46 -25.13 9.96
C ASP A 77 15.95 -24.83 10.14
N GLY A 78 16.48 -23.95 9.28
CA GLY A 78 17.84 -23.43 9.38
C GLY A 78 17.90 -21.98 9.88
N PRO A 79 19.07 -21.47 10.34
CA PRO A 79 19.23 -20.07 10.76
C PRO A 79 18.86 -19.06 9.66
N ALA A 80 19.20 -19.40 8.40
CA ALA A 80 18.85 -18.58 7.24
C ALA A 80 17.34 -18.52 7.00
N MET A 81 16.63 -19.66 7.11
CA MET A 81 15.17 -19.69 6.96
C MET A 81 14.48 -18.89 8.07
N ASN A 82 14.94 -19.04 9.31
CA ASN A 82 14.43 -18.24 10.42
C ASN A 82 14.61 -16.74 10.19
N PHE A 83 15.77 -16.30 9.68
CA PHE A 83 16.00 -14.90 9.34
C PHE A 83 15.05 -14.39 8.24
N ILE A 84 14.83 -15.18 7.18
CA ILE A 84 13.90 -14.84 6.10
C ILE A 84 12.47 -14.74 6.61
N VAL A 85 12.03 -15.70 7.44
CA VAL A 85 10.69 -15.69 8.03
C VAL A 85 10.49 -14.47 8.94
N VAL A 86 11.39 -14.25 9.88
CA VAL A 86 11.33 -13.12 10.82
C VAL A 86 11.33 -11.79 10.07
N SER A 87 12.25 -11.58 9.13
CA SER A 87 12.32 -10.35 8.34
C SER A 87 11.08 -10.12 7.48
N SER A 88 10.58 -11.16 6.80
CA SER A 88 9.37 -11.04 5.96
C SER A 88 8.14 -10.70 6.79
N VAL A 89 7.95 -11.37 7.94
CA VAL A 89 6.81 -11.13 8.85
C VAL A 89 6.88 -9.72 9.42
N THR A 90 8.04 -9.27 9.92
CA THR A 90 8.17 -7.93 10.48
C THR A 90 7.99 -6.85 9.43
N MET A 91 8.55 -7.01 8.23
CA MET A 91 8.39 -6.04 7.15
C MET A 91 6.93 -5.94 6.68
N HIS A 92 6.26 -7.09 6.52
CA HIS A 92 4.85 -7.13 6.14
C HIS A 92 3.96 -6.45 7.19
N ALA A 93 4.20 -6.72 8.47
CA ALA A 93 3.47 -6.10 9.56
C ALA A 93 3.70 -4.58 9.61
N TYR A 94 4.94 -4.13 9.44
CA TYR A 94 5.30 -2.71 9.47
C TYR A 94 4.52 -1.89 8.44
N TRP A 95 4.52 -2.32 7.16
CA TRP A 95 3.76 -1.63 6.11
C TRP A 95 2.26 -1.82 6.23
N GLY A 96 1.80 -3.02 6.62
CA GLY A 96 0.37 -3.31 6.80
C GLY A 96 -0.29 -2.39 7.82
N LEU A 97 0.30 -2.26 9.01
CA LEU A 97 -0.26 -1.40 10.05
C LEU A 97 0.01 0.09 9.83
N ASP A 98 1.09 0.48 9.14
CA ASP A 98 1.28 1.89 8.73
C ASP A 98 0.13 2.35 7.80
N GLY A 99 -0.39 1.46 6.94
CA GLY A 99 -1.61 1.70 6.16
C GLY A 99 -2.85 1.89 7.04
N VAL A 100 -3.07 0.98 8.00
CA VAL A 100 -4.20 1.08 8.95
C VAL A 100 -4.15 2.39 9.74
N ILE A 101 -2.97 2.81 10.22
CA ILE A 101 -2.81 4.09 10.93
C ILE A 101 -3.20 5.26 10.03
N LYS A 102 -2.77 5.28 8.76
CA LYS A 102 -3.12 6.35 7.81
C LYS A 102 -4.62 6.42 7.53
N ASP A 103 -5.29 5.28 7.48
CA ASP A 103 -6.72 5.21 7.17
C ASP A 103 -7.60 5.71 8.34
N TYR A 104 -7.19 5.43 9.58
CA TYR A 104 -8.01 5.74 10.77
C TYR A 104 -7.55 6.97 11.57
N ALA A 105 -6.27 7.33 11.54
CA ALA A 105 -5.72 8.48 12.28
C ALA A 105 -5.74 9.78 11.47
N PHE A 106 -6.87 10.12 10.85
CA PHE A 106 -6.98 11.30 10.00
C PHE A 106 -7.04 12.60 10.79
N GLU A 107 -6.30 13.61 10.30
CA GLU A 107 -6.07 14.89 10.99
C GLU A 107 -7.37 15.65 11.32
N ARG A 108 -8.39 15.53 10.46
CA ARG A 108 -9.68 16.22 10.64
C ARG A 108 -10.36 15.86 11.98
N ARG A 109 -10.18 14.64 12.49
CA ARG A 109 -10.83 14.20 13.74
C ARG A 109 -9.95 14.37 14.97
N TYR A 110 -8.66 14.09 14.84
CA TYR A 110 -7.75 13.93 15.97
C TYR A 110 -6.65 14.99 16.05
N GLY A 111 -6.61 15.93 15.10
CA GLY A 111 -5.58 16.96 15.00
C GLY A 111 -4.32 16.46 14.27
N PRO A 112 -3.39 17.39 13.95
CA PRO A 112 -2.23 17.10 13.11
C PRO A 112 -1.12 16.30 13.82
N ALA A 113 -1.14 16.23 15.16
CA ALA A 113 -0.06 15.62 15.94
C ALA A 113 -0.19 14.10 16.12
N LEU A 114 -1.42 13.55 16.05
CA LEU A 114 -1.65 12.14 16.38
C LEU A 114 -1.02 11.19 15.35
N MET A 115 -1.23 11.43 14.06
CA MET A 115 -0.72 10.57 12.99
C MET A 115 0.81 10.42 13.00
N PRO A 116 1.63 11.51 13.05
CA PRO A 116 3.08 11.35 13.11
C PRO A 116 3.52 10.65 14.41
N ALA A 117 2.89 10.93 15.55
CA ALA A 117 3.22 10.26 16.81
C ALA A 117 2.96 8.74 16.75
N LEU A 118 1.80 8.32 16.27
CA LEU A 118 1.46 6.90 16.12
C LEU A 118 2.40 6.18 15.16
N ARG A 119 2.77 6.82 14.04
CA ARG A 119 3.71 6.25 13.07
C ARG A 119 5.11 6.10 13.67
N THR A 120 5.58 7.07 14.44
CA THR A 120 6.87 6.96 15.14
C THR A 120 6.86 5.86 16.19
N ILE A 121 5.81 5.78 17.02
CA ILE A 121 5.66 4.73 18.02
C ILE A 121 5.63 3.36 17.34
N TRP A 122 4.87 3.23 16.25
CA TRP A 122 4.79 1.99 15.46
C TRP A 122 6.15 1.60 14.87
N ALA A 123 6.87 2.55 14.29
CA ALA A 123 8.22 2.30 13.76
C ALA A 123 9.20 1.82 14.85
N VAL A 124 9.17 2.44 16.04
CA VAL A 124 9.99 2.01 17.18
C VAL A 124 9.60 0.60 17.62
N PHE A 125 8.31 0.32 17.74
CA PHE A 125 7.80 -1.00 18.12
C PHE A 125 8.20 -2.10 17.13
N CYS A 126 8.10 -1.84 15.83
CA CYS A 126 8.57 -2.77 14.80
C CYS A 126 10.09 -2.97 14.87
N ALA A 127 10.85 -1.90 15.07
CA ALA A 127 12.31 -1.98 15.15
C ALA A 127 12.76 -2.79 16.37
N THR A 128 12.18 -2.55 17.55
CA THR A 128 12.50 -3.31 18.77
C THR A 128 12.01 -4.75 18.67
N GLY A 129 10.82 -4.98 18.12
CA GLY A 129 10.29 -6.32 17.86
C GLY A 129 11.18 -7.13 16.91
N PHE A 130 11.63 -6.52 15.80
CA PHE A 130 12.56 -7.14 14.87
C PHE A 130 13.90 -7.46 15.53
N ALA A 131 14.47 -6.51 16.28
CA ALA A 131 15.72 -6.72 17.01
C ALA A 131 15.60 -7.87 18.02
N GLY A 132 14.48 -7.95 18.74
CA GLY A 132 14.19 -9.05 19.66
C GLY A 132 14.09 -10.41 18.97
N LEU A 133 13.38 -10.48 17.84
CA LEU A 133 13.27 -11.72 17.05
C LEU A 133 14.62 -12.13 16.42
N LEU A 134 15.44 -11.17 16.00
CA LEU A 134 16.80 -11.45 15.54
C LEU A 134 17.66 -11.97 16.69
N TYR A 135 17.63 -11.33 17.86
CA TYR A 135 18.36 -11.78 19.04
C TYR A 135 17.96 -13.22 19.41
N PHE A 136 16.67 -13.53 19.40
CA PHE A 136 16.13 -14.86 19.63
C PHE A 136 16.61 -15.88 18.59
N ASN A 137 16.73 -15.48 17.33
CA ASN A 137 17.25 -16.34 16.27
C ASN A 137 18.75 -16.65 16.42
N TYR A 138 19.54 -15.72 16.97
CA TYR A 138 20.98 -15.91 17.14
C TYR A 138 21.38 -16.56 18.48
N ASN A 139 20.64 -16.28 19.56
CA ASN A 139 21.03 -16.66 20.92
C ASN A 139 20.14 -17.75 21.53
N ASP A 140 19.08 -18.17 20.84
CA ASP A 140 18.13 -19.19 21.32
C ASP A 140 17.82 -20.22 20.21
N VAL A 141 16.80 -21.05 20.40
CA VAL A 141 16.42 -22.18 19.53
C VAL A 141 16.01 -21.77 18.10
N GLY A 142 15.71 -20.50 17.86
CA GLY A 142 15.16 -19.99 16.60
C GLY A 142 13.63 -19.97 16.54
N PHE A 143 13.08 -19.01 15.79
CA PHE A 143 11.65 -18.69 15.75
C PHE A 143 10.77 -19.87 15.28
N ILE A 144 11.14 -20.50 14.17
CA ILE A 144 10.39 -21.62 13.57
C ILE A 144 10.37 -22.82 14.53
N THR A 145 11.52 -23.18 15.09
CA THR A 145 11.64 -24.28 16.05
C THR A 145 10.86 -23.99 17.33
N ALA A 146 10.86 -22.74 17.80
CA ALA A 146 10.07 -22.33 18.96
C ALA A 146 8.57 -22.50 18.71
N VAL A 147 8.07 -22.10 17.53
CA VAL A 147 6.65 -22.31 17.15
C VAL A 147 6.32 -23.80 17.09
N LYS A 148 7.19 -24.63 16.49
CA LYS A 148 6.99 -26.10 16.46
C LYS A 148 6.91 -26.69 17.87
N LYS A 149 7.80 -26.27 18.78
CA LYS A 149 7.81 -26.72 20.18
C LYS A 149 6.57 -26.26 20.94
N LEU A 150 6.13 -25.02 20.73
CA LEU A 150 4.92 -24.47 21.35
C LEU A 150 3.67 -25.24 20.91
N TRP A 151 3.60 -25.66 19.64
CA TRP A 151 2.49 -26.44 19.11
C TRP A 151 2.47 -27.91 19.56
N ALA A 152 3.64 -28.44 19.95
CA ALA A 152 3.77 -29.81 20.44
C ALA A 152 3.47 -29.96 21.94
N MET A 153 3.21 -28.85 22.64
CA MET A 153 2.71 -28.83 24.02
C MET A 153 1.22 -29.17 24.06
#